data_AF-A0A2N7TR58-F1
#
_entry.id   AF-A0A2N7TR58-F1
#
_cell.length_a   1.000
_cell.length_b   1.000
_cell.length_c   1.000
_cell.angle_alpha   90.00
_cell.angle_beta   90.00
_cell.angle_gamma   90.00
#
_symmetry.space_group_name_H-M   'P 1'
#
loop_
_entity.id
_entity.type
_entity.pdbx_description
1 polymer ?
#
loop_
_entity_poly.entity_id
_entity_poly.type
_entity_poly.pdbx_seq_one_letter_code
_entity_poly.pdbx_strand_id
1 'polypeptide(L)'
;MSKRCPHCRSYGVFKKRRRLWRRLARRPHTYSCIDCGATFSRHDALVPASTREALPAPGLAPDIVQRVRRLTMRVVRSWFLGHGPQARGWLGSLRHLRWRAPIEVWVIKQIDDDILHLCGIGTLHSEQRHRDVIEALKRGSYHGGVRLGQTGIVLNSRLFTALIPLDALCIEPSTRARWQGRSWQLSHVPQRCWQHEGRLVAHLGPVGDRAGLISCEDVSTLLEGVAPDAVATGIVVFESGAAPGDPLPSMDEFRARRARGDAGRSEELAMGRRWKPPKGGDPS
;
A
#
# COMPACT_ATOMS: atom_id res chain seq x y z
N MET A 1 0.39 -17.65 -14.58
CA MET A 1 -0.78 -16.75 -14.71
C MET A 1 -0.62 -15.58 -13.75
N SER A 2 -0.35 -14.36 -14.25
CA SER A 2 -0.21 -13.17 -13.38
C SER A 2 -1.58 -12.75 -12.85
N LYS A 3 -1.73 -12.58 -11.54
CA LYS A 3 -2.97 -12.12 -10.93
C LYS A 3 -3.11 -10.62 -11.17
N ARG A 4 -3.92 -10.23 -12.16
CA ARG A 4 -4.32 -8.84 -12.35
C ARG A 4 -5.57 -8.55 -11.53
N CYS A 5 -5.70 -7.33 -11.04
CA CYS A 5 -6.92 -6.96 -10.35
C CYS A 5 -8.08 -6.91 -11.34
N PRO A 6 -9.25 -7.47 -11.01
CA PRO A 6 -10.43 -7.40 -11.86
C PRO A 6 -11.03 -5.99 -11.99
N HIS A 7 -10.60 -5.03 -11.17
CA HIS A 7 -11.12 -3.65 -11.16
C HIS A 7 -10.15 -2.60 -11.69
N CYS A 8 -8.83 -2.83 -11.55
CA CYS A 8 -7.79 -1.84 -11.83
C CYS A 8 -6.78 -2.36 -12.88
N ARG A 9 -6.89 -3.65 -13.27
CA ARG A 9 -5.95 -4.43 -14.10
C ARG A 9 -4.48 -4.41 -13.67
N SER A 10 -4.13 -3.70 -12.60
CA SER A 10 -2.78 -3.69 -12.04
C SER A 10 -2.37 -5.05 -11.50
N TYR A 11 -1.06 -5.27 -11.51
CA TYR A 11 -0.39 -6.47 -11.01
C TYR A 11 -0.26 -6.49 -9.48
N GLY A 12 -0.54 -5.38 -8.80
CA GLY A 12 -0.43 -5.25 -7.35
C GLY A 12 -1.52 -5.95 -6.54
N VAL A 13 -1.85 -7.20 -6.87
CA VAL A 13 -2.86 -8.01 -6.18
C VAL A 13 -2.23 -8.90 -5.12
N PHE A 14 -2.63 -8.71 -3.86
CA PHE A 14 -2.12 -9.50 -2.74
C PHE A 14 -3.22 -10.21 -1.96
N LYS A 15 -2.87 -11.34 -1.35
CA LYS A 15 -3.76 -12.16 -0.52
C LYS A 15 -3.84 -11.57 0.89
N LYS A 16 -5.03 -11.16 1.36
CA LYS A 16 -5.18 -10.65 2.74
C LYS A 16 -4.95 -11.77 3.75
N ARG A 17 -4.14 -11.49 4.78
CA ARG A 17 -3.89 -12.41 5.90
C ARG A 17 -5.20 -12.63 6.67
N ARG A 18 -5.63 -13.89 6.81
CA ARG A 18 -6.89 -14.21 7.50
C ARG A 18 -6.73 -14.03 9.00
N ARG A 19 -7.58 -13.17 9.59
CA ARG A 19 -7.83 -13.14 11.04
C ARG A 19 -8.36 -14.51 11.49
N LEU A 20 -8.05 -14.90 12.73
CA LEU A 20 -8.33 -16.23 13.28
C LEU A 20 -9.80 -16.64 13.13
N TRP A 21 -10.74 -15.74 13.42
CA TRP A 21 -12.18 -16.00 13.29
C TRP A 21 -12.64 -16.35 11.85
N ARG A 22 -12.01 -15.75 10.82
CA ARG A 22 -12.32 -16.11 9.42
C ARG A 22 -11.81 -17.50 9.05
N ARG A 23 -10.75 -17.99 9.73
CA ARG A 23 -10.27 -19.37 9.57
C ARG A 23 -11.26 -20.34 10.20
N LEU A 24 -11.71 -20.04 11.42
CA LEU A 24 -12.69 -20.85 12.14
C LEU A 24 -14.03 -20.92 11.39
N ALA A 25 -14.47 -19.80 10.80
CA ALA A 25 -15.69 -19.74 9.99
C ALA A 25 -15.54 -20.29 8.55
N ARG A 26 -14.43 -20.96 8.22
CA ARG A 26 -14.10 -21.51 6.88
C ARG A 26 -14.32 -20.53 5.71
N ARG A 27 -14.22 -19.22 5.94
CA ARG A 27 -14.47 -18.20 4.90
C ARG A 27 -13.36 -18.25 3.84
N PRO A 28 -13.72 -18.06 2.55
CA PRO A 28 -12.75 -18.06 1.46
C PRO A 28 -11.73 -16.92 1.62
N HIS A 29 -10.55 -17.13 1.05
CA HIS A 29 -9.50 -16.10 1.02
C HIS A 29 -9.93 -14.91 0.17
N THR A 30 -9.66 -13.72 0.68
CA THR A 30 -9.88 -12.44 -0.02
C THR A 30 -8.54 -11.86 -0.47
N TYR A 31 -8.57 -11.18 -1.60
CA TYR A 31 -7.45 -10.48 -2.22
C TYR A 31 -7.74 -8.98 -2.23
N SER A 32 -6.71 -8.16 -2.37
CA SER A 32 -6.84 -6.69 -2.47
C SER A 32 -5.90 -6.14 -3.55
N CYS A 33 -6.37 -5.18 -4.38
CA CYS A 33 -5.51 -4.39 -5.29
C CYS A 33 -4.84 -3.29 -4.47
N ILE A 34 -3.53 -3.13 -4.64
CA ILE A 34 -2.76 -2.07 -3.98
C ILE A 34 -3.12 -0.68 -4.54
N ASP A 35 -3.45 -0.60 -5.83
CA ASP A 35 -3.66 0.68 -6.52
C ASP A 35 -5.10 1.19 -6.38
N CYS A 36 -6.11 0.32 -6.39
CA CYS A 36 -7.52 0.74 -6.26
C CYS A 36 -8.17 0.35 -4.93
N GLY A 37 -7.48 -0.40 -4.06
CA GLY A 37 -7.98 -0.83 -2.76
C GLY A 37 -9.12 -1.86 -2.79
N ALA A 38 -9.63 -2.24 -3.97
CA ALA A 38 -10.77 -3.15 -4.10
C ALA A 38 -10.45 -4.53 -3.50
N THR A 39 -11.43 -5.11 -2.78
CA THR A 39 -11.33 -6.46 -2.21
C THR A 39 -12.17 -7.46 -2.99
N PHE A 40 -11.59 -8.57 -3.42
CA PHE A 40 -12.26 -9.57 -4.25
C PHE A 40 -11.84 -11.00 -3.86
N SER A 41 -12.56 -12.01 -4.34
CA SER A 41 -12.26 -13.41 -4.03
C SER A 41 -11.10 -13.95 -4.88
N ARG A 42 -10.58 -15.15 -4.55
CA ARG A 42 -9.59 -15.83 -5.41
C ARG A 42 -10.14 -16.07 -6.82
N HIS A 43 -11.41 -16.44 -6.92
CA HIS A 43 -12.05 -16.75 -8.19
C HIS A 43 -12.06 -15.52 -9.08
N ASP A 44 -12.45 -14.37 -8.52
CA ASP A 44 -12.48 -13.09 -9.26
C ASP A 44 -11.11 -12.62 -9.74
N ALA A 45 -10.04 -13.03 -9.06
CA ALA A 45 -8.65 -12.71 -9.40
C ALA A 45 -8.08 -13.59 -10.53
N LEU A 46 -8.75 -14.71 -10.84
CA LEU A 46 -8.29 -15.72 -11.82
C LEU A 46 -9.13 -15.71 -13.10
N VAL A 47 -10.32 -15.11 -13.09
CA VAL A 47 -11.16 -14.99 -14.29
C VAL A 47 -10.63 -13.83 -15.17
N PRO A 48 -10.27 -14.09 -16.43
CA PRO A 48 -9.87 -13.04 -17.36
C PRO A 48 -11.06 -12.09 -17.64
N ALA A 49 -10.76 -10.80 -17.79
CA ALA A 49 -11.78 -9.75 -17.96
C ALA A 49 -12.66 -9.94 -19.21
N SER A 50 -12.21 -10.73 -20.20
CA SER A 50 -12.96 -11.03 -21.42
C SER A 50 -14.20 -11.91 -21.22
N THR A 51 -14.41 -12.49 -20.04
CA THR A 51 -15.56 -13.36 -19.74
C THR A 51 -16.65 -12.68 -18.91
N ARG A 52 -16.57 -11.36 -18.71
CA ARG A 52 -17.49 -10.60 -17.86
C ARG A 52 -18.24 -9.53 -18.64
N GLU A 53 -19.02 -9.94 -19.64
CA GLU A 53 -20.17 -9.16 -20.06
C GLU A 53 -21.38 -9.50 -19.19
N ALA A 54 -22.06 -8.44 -18.74
CA ALA A 54 -23.41 -8.40 -18.18
C ALA A 54 -23.73 -9.25 -16.94
N LEU A 55 -23.38 -8.77 -15.74
CA LEU A 55 -24.22 -8.96 -14.55
C LEU A 55 -24.10 -7.73 -13.61
N PRO A 56 -25.21 -7.16 -13.12
CA PRO A 56 -25.16 -6.09 -12.13
C PRO A 56 -24.61 -6.61 -10.80
N ALA A 57 -23.69 -5.84 -10.21
CA ALA A 57 -23.09 -6.18 -8.93
C ALA A 57 -24.17 -6.21 -7.82
N PRO A 58 -24.28 -7.27 -7.00
CA PRO A 58 -25.17 -7.25 -5.86
C PRO A 58 -24.63 -6.23 -4.84
N GLY A 59 -25.40 -5.15 -4.65
CA GLY A 59 -25.14 -4.14 -3.63
C GLY A 59 -25.21 -4.76 -2.23
N LEU A 60 -24.06 -4.85 -1.56
CA LEU A 60 -24.00 -5.14 -0.13
C LEU A 60 -23.97 -3.82 0.63
N ALA A 61 -25.10 -3.49 1.26
CA ALA A 61 -25.29 -2.31 2.09
C ALA A 61 -24.28 -2.26 3.28
N PRO A 62 -23.82 -1.06 3.69
CA PRO A 62 -22.73 -0.88 4.65
C PRO A 62 -23.10 -1.13 6.14
N ASP A 63 -24.31 -1.58 6.46
CA ASP A 63 -24.83 -1.61 7.84
C ASP A 63 -24.42 -2.86 8.66
N ILE A 64 -23.75 -3.83 8.04
CA ILE A 64 -23.37 -5.10 8.72
C ILE A 64 -22.07 -4.94 9.55
N VAL A 65 -21.18 -4.03 9.17
CA VAL A 65 -19.89 -3.86 9.87
C VAL A 65 -20.07 -3.22 11.26
N GLN A 66 -21.08 -2.36 11.42
CA GLN A 66 -21.39 -1.73 12.71
C GLN A 66 -22.21 -2.64 13.65
N ARG A 67 -23.12 -3.47 13.13
CA ARG A 67 -23.87 -4.44 13.96
C ARG A 67 -23.00 -5.55 14.54
N VAL A 68 -22.01 -6.05 13.80
CA VAL A 68 -21.11 -7.13 14.25
C VAL A 68 -20.15 -6.67 15.36
N ARG A 69 -19.76 -5.39 15.38
CA ARG A 69 -18.92 -4.81 16.45
C ARG A 69 -19.65 -4.71 17.81
N ARG A 70 -20.98 -4.52 17.81
CA ARG A 70 -21.78 -4.46 19.06
C ARG A 70 -22.06 -5.84 19.65
N LEU A 71 -22.20 -6.86 18.81
CA LEU A 71 -22.43 -8.25 19.26
C LEU A 71 -21.16 -8.90 19.84
N THR A 72 -19.97 -8.62 19.33
CA THR A 72 -18.71 -9.16 19.86
C THR A 72 -18.35 -8.63 21.24
N MET A 73 -18.75 -7.39 21.57
CA MET A 73 -18.56 -6.83 22.93
C MET A 73 -19.48 -7.48 23.97
N ARG A 74 -20.69 -7.95 23.60
CA ARG A 74 -21.60 -8.65 24.53
C ARG A 74 -21.17 -10.08 24.84
N VAL A 75 -20.62 -10.81 23.85
CA VAL A 75 -20.14 -12.19 24.06
C VAL A 75 -18.86 -12.23 24.89
N VAL A 76 -17.93 -11.28 24.70
CA VAL A 76 -16.71 -11.18 25.52
C VAL A 76 -17.05 -10.82 26.97
N ARG A 77 -18.04 -9.95 27.21
CA ARG A 77 -18.44 -9.55 28.57
C ARG A 77 -19.19 -10.66 29.32
N SER A 78 -19.97 -11.48 28.61
CA SER A 78 -20.64 -12.67 29.16
C SER A 78 -19.64 -13.76 29.59
N TRP A 79 -18.56 -13.95 28.84
CA TRP A 79 -17.48 -14.88 29.21
C TRP A 79 -16.69 -14.46 30.47
N PHE A 80 -16.58 -13.16 30.76
CA PHE A 80 -15.81 -12.65 31.90
C PHE A 80 -16.54 -12.68 33.24
N LEU A 81 -17.87 -12.88 33.26
CA LEU A 81 -18.67 -12.88 34.48
C LEU A 81 -19.08 -14.29 34.96
N GLY A 82 -18.74 -15.34 34.19
CA GLY A 82 -19.27 -16.70 34.41
C GLY A 82 -18.32 -17.73 35.02
N HIS A 83 -17.05 -17.43 35.29
CA HIS A 83 -16.10 -18.41 35.83
C HIS A 83 -15.52 -18.00 37.18
N GLY A 84 -15.85 -18.83 38.18
CA GLY A 84 -15.48 -18.68 39.58
C GLY A 84 -13.97 -18.82 39.89
N PRO A 85 -13.61 -18.77 41.18
CA PRO A 85 -12.32 -18.27 41.68
C PRO A 85 -11.09 -19.20 41.51
N GLN A 86 -11.11 -20.16 40.59
CA GLN A 86 -10.01 -21.12 40.37
C GLN A 86 -8.96 -20.71 39.31
N ALA A 87 -9.01 -19.48 38.78
CA ALA A 87 -8.12 -19.04 37.70
C ALA A 87 -6.96 -18.12 38.14
N ARG A 88 -6.36 -18.34 39.33
CA ARG A 88 -5.25 -17.50 39.84
C ARG A 88 -3.84 -17.92 39.40
N GLY A 89 -3.67 -19.03 38.67
CA GLY A 89 -2.34 -19.53 38.24
C GLY A 89 -1.84 -19.08 36.85
N TRP A 90 -2.68 -18.43 36.03
CA TRP A 90 -2.39 -18.20 34.59
C TRP A 90 -2.14 -16.73 34.21
N LEU A 91 -1.90 -15.85 35.18
CA LEU A 91 -1.72 -14.41 34.96
C LEU A 91 -0.26 -13.96 34.72
N GLY A 92 0.72 -14.86 34.89
CA GLY A 92 2.14 -14.55 34.64
C GLY A 92 2.53 -14.55 33.16
N SER A 93 2.12 -15.57 32.40
CA SER A 93 2.61 -15.80 31.03
C SER A 93 1.84 -15.07 29.92
N LEU A 94 0.76 -14.35 30.25
CA LEU A 94 -0.04 -13.59 29.28
C LEU A 94 0.40 -12.13 29.08
N ARG A 95 1.47 -11.68 29.75
CA ARG A 95 1.98 -10.30 29.60
C ARG A 95 2.64 -10.05 28.24
N HIS A 96 3.17 -11.09 27.59
CA HIS A 96 3.93 -10.96 26.33
C HIS A 96 3.08 -11.09 25.06
N LEU A 97 1.80 -11.48 25.19
CA LEU A 97 0.89 -11.70 24.06
C LEU A 97 -0.17 -10.60 23.91
N ARG A 98 0.13 -9.36 24.32
CA ARG A 98 -0.59 -8.18 23.85
C ARG A 98 0.09 -7.62 22.61
N TRP A 99 0.11 -8.41 21.53
CA TRP A 99 0.37 -7.86 20.20
C TRP A 99 -0.72 -6.82 19.91
N ARG A 100 -0.37 -5.54 20.09
CA ARG A 100 -1.27 -4.42 19.81
C ARG A 100 -1.58 -4.44 18.32
N ALA A 101 -2.86 -4.31 17.97
CA ALA A 101 -3.24 -4.20 16.58
C ALA A 101 -2.54 -2.97 15.97
N PRO A 102 -2.02 -3.08 14.74
CA PRO A 102 -1.43 -1.94 14.05
C PRO A 102 -2.45 -0.81 13.91
N ILE A 103 -1.98 0.44 14.04
CA ILE A 103 -2.81 1.62 13.81
C ILE A 103 -2.74 1.93 12.32
N GLU A 104 -3.88 1.78 11.66
CA GLU A 104 -4.05 2.08 10.24
C GLU A 104 -4.62 3.49 10.06
N VAL A 105 -4.11 4.22 9.07
CA VAL A 105 -4.50 5.59 8.74
C VAL A 105 -4.62 5.76 7.22
N TRP A 106 -5.42 6.72 6.79
CA TRP A 106 -5.31 7.31 5.46
C TRP A 106 -4.15 8.30 5.46
N VAL A 107 -3.30 8.21 4.44
CA VAL A 107 -2.11 9.04 4.32
C VAL A 107 -2.35 10.10 3.26
N ILE A 108 -2.38 11.36 3.68
CA ILE A 108 -2.61 12.52 2.83
C ILE A 108 -1.29 13.26 2.63
N LYS A 109 -0.83 13.30 1.38
CA LYS A 109 0.42 13.95 1.00
C LYS A 109 0.33 15.46 1.13
N GLN A 110 -0.76 16.03 0.64
CA GLN A 110 -1.03 17.45 0.53
C GLN A 110 -2.55 17.69 0.62
N ILE A 111 -2.94 18.84 1.13
CA ILE A 111 -4.33 19.32 1.18
C ILE A 111 -4.36 20.65 0.42
N ASP A 112 -5.10 20.68 -0.67
CA ASP A 112 -5.40 21.90 -1.43
C ASP A 112 -6.84 22.36 -1.13
N ASP A 113 -7.31 23.40 -1.82
CA ASP A 113 -8.61 24.04 -1.56
C ASP A 113 -9.75 23.02 -1.44
N ASP A 114 -9.95 22.14 -2.42
CA ASP A 114 -10.99 21.12 -2.42
C ASP A 114 -10.47 19.69 -2.68
N ILE A 115 -9.14 19.51 -2.76
CA ILE A 115 -8.49 18.24 -3.12
C ILE A 115 -7.69 17.67 -1.95
N LEU A 116 -7.87 16.38 -1.68
CA LEU A 116 -6.98 15.58 -0.85
C LEU A 116 -6.07 14.73 -1.75
N HIS A 117 -4.77 14.96 -1.67
CA HIS A 117 -3.75 14.17 -2.35
C HIS A 117 -3.50 12.88 -1.55
N LEU A 118 -4.17 11.80 -1.93
CA LEU A 118 -4.23 10.53 -1.19
C LEU A 118 -3.14 9.55 -1.65
N CYS A 119 -2.24 9.17 -0.74
CA CYS A 119 -1.27 8.08 -0.95
C CYS A 119 -1.87 6.68 -0.71
N GLY A 120 -3.01 6.60 -0.02
CA GLY A 120 -3.69 5.36 0.34
C GLY A 120 -3.63 5.06 1.84
N ILE A 121 -3.62 3.77 2.20
CA ILE A 121 -3.62 3.31 3.60
C ILE A 121 -2.18 3.10 4.09
N GLY A 122 -1.85 3.69 5.23
CA GLY A 122 -0.60 3.49 5.95
C GLY A 122 -0.78 2.78 7.29
N THR A 123 0.29 2.14 7.77
CA THR A 123 0.39 1.60 9.13
C THR A 123 1.47 2.36 9.90
N LEU A 124 1.13 2.87 11.08
CA LEU A 124 2.08 3.61 11.91
C LEU A 124 3.08 2.68 12.61
N HIS A 125 4.35 3.07 12.61
CA HIS A 125 5.41 2.47 13.38
C HIS A 125 5.75 3.39 14.55
N SER A 126 5.42 2.96 15.77
CA SER A 126 5.71 3.71 17.00
C SER A 126 5.83 2.77 18.18
N GLU A 127 6.74 3.10 19.10
CA GLU A 127 6.92 2.44 20.40
C GLU A 127 5.96 2.99 21.46
N GLN A 128 5.31 4.12 21.18
CA GLN A 128 4.37 4.77 22.09
C GLN A 128 3.13 3.91 22.36
N ARG A 129 2.37 4.26 23.41
CA ARG A 129 1.12 3.55 23.71
C ARG A 129 0.08 3.87 22.65
N HIS A 130 -0.72 2.86 22.27
CA HIS A 130 -1.75 3.00 21.24
C HIS A 130 -2.71 4.17 21.49
N ARG A 131 -3.10 4.42 22.75
CA ARG A 131 -3.94 5.57 23.10
C ARG A 131 -3.24 6.90 22.79
N ASP A 132 -1.97 7.01 23.15
CA ASP A 132 -1.18 8.23 22.97
C ASP A 132 -0.97 8.54 21.48
N VAL A 133 -0.72 7.50 20.67
CA VAL A 133 -0.64 7.63 19.20
C VAL A 133 -1.96 8.10 18.60
N ILE A 134 -3.09 7.52 19.01
CA ILE A 134 -4.42 7.94 18.53
C ILE A 134 -4.70 9.40 18.89
N GLU A 135 -4.38 9.82 20.10
CA GLU A 135 -4.54 11.21 20.53
C GLU A 135 -3.58 12.16 19.79
N ALA A 136 -2.36 11.74 19.50
CA ALA A 136 -1.43 12.51 18.67
C ALA A 136 -1.94 12.67 17.23
N LEU A 137 -2.54 11.63 16.63
CA LEU A 137 -3.15 11.72 15.30
C LEU A 137 -4.32 12.71 15.27
N LYS A 138 -5.21 12.68 16.28
CA LYS A 138 -6.33 13.63 16.36
C LYS A 138 -5.86 15.08 16.43
N ARG A 139 -4.70 15.33 17.06
CA ARG A 139 -4.07 16.65 17.15
C ARG A 139 -3.17 16.99 15.96
N GLY A 140 -2.97 16.07 15.02
CA GLY A 140 -2.01 16.24 13.93
C GLY A 140 -0.54 16.27 14.37
N SER A 141 -0.23 15.81 15.59
CA SER A 141 1.10 15.93 16.22
C SER A 141 1.88 14.62 16.23
N TYR A 142 1.51 13.66 15.37
CA TYR A 142 2.20 12.37 15.30
C TYR A 142 3.51 12.48 14.52
N HIS A 143 4.59 12.04 15.16
CA HIS A 143 5.91 11.93 14.56
C HIS A 143 6.38 10.47 14.57
N GLY A 144 6.72 9.93 13.41
CA GLY A 144 7.20 8.55 13.30
C GLY A 144 7.16 7.99 11.90
N GLY A 145 7.50 6.71 11.79
CA GLY A 145 7.46 5.99 10.51
C GLY A 145 6.05 5.61 10.11
N VAL A 146 5.72 5.77 8.84
CA VAL A 146 4.47 5.35 8.23
C VAL A 146 4.79 4.33 7.14
N ARG A 147 4.38 3.08 7.35
CA ARG A 147 4.52 2.03 6.36
C ARG A 147 3.36 2.08 5.38
N LEU A 148 3.63 2.34 4.10
CA LEU A 148 2.60 2.53 3.09
C LEU A 148 2.15 1.21 2.45
N GLY A 149 0.85 0.96 2.49
CA GLY A 149 0.22 -0.22 1.92
C GLY A 149 0.86 -1.52 2.39
N GLN A 150 1.17 -2.40 1.44
CA GLN A 150 1.92 -3.64 1.66
C GLN A 150 3.29 -3.61 0.95
N THR A 151 3.73 -2.46 0.45
CA THR A 151 4.99 -2.32 -0.29
C THR A 151 6.22 -2.61 0.58
N GLY A 152 6.09 -2.47 1.91
CA GLY A 152 7.21 -2.51 2.84
C GLY A 152 7.93 -1.17 2.99
N ILE A 153 7.60 -0.17 2.16
CA ILE A 153 8.19 1.16 2.22
C ILE A 153 7.71 1.87 3.48
N VAL A 154 8.65 2.36 4.28
CA VAL A 154 8.41 3.17 5.47
C VAL A 154 8.92 4.57 5.20
N LEU A 155 8.03 5.56 5.33
CA LEU A 155 8.35 6.98 5.13
C LEU A 155 8.16 7.74 6.44
N ASN A 156 8.91 8.81 6.63
CA ASN A 156 8.76 9.67 7.81
C ASN A 156 7.43 10.46 7.71
N SER A 157 6.69 10.56 8.81
CA SER A 157 5.41 11.29 8.86
C SER A 157 5.52 12.76 8.47
N ARG A 158 6.70 13.38 8.58
CA ARG A 158 6.97 14.76 8.11
C ARG A 158 6.68 14.98 6.63
N LEU A 159 6.68 13.92 5.83
CA LEU A 159 6.42 13.97 4.39
C LEU A 159 4.93 14.09 4.05
N PHE A 160 4.03 14.05 5.04
CA PHE A 160 2.58 14.03 4.84
C PHE A 160 1.94 15.17 5.63
N THR A 161 1.04 15.92 4.99
CA THR A 161 0.26 16.97 5.67
C THR A 161 -0.68 16.39 6.72
N ALA A 162 -1.28 15.22 6.47
CA ALA A 162 -2.20 14.62 7.41
C ALA A 162 -2.16 13.09 7.42
N LEU A 163 -2.35 12.53 8.62
CA LEU A 163 -2.52 11.11 8.88
C LEU A 163 -3.86 10.91 9.57
N ILE A 164 -4.87 10.50 8.79
CA ILE A 164 -6.25 10.48 9.24
C ILE A 164 -6.61 9.06 9.69
N PRO A 165 -7.09 8.84 10.93
CA PRO A 165 -7.61 7.53 11.34
C PRO A 165 -8.62 6.97 10.33
N LEU A 166 -8.60 5.66 10.08
CA LEU A 166 -9.45 5.05 9.04
C LEU A 166 -10.95 5.33 9.20
N ASP A 167 -11.42 5.51 10.43
CA ASP A 167 -12.81 5.79 10.77
C ASP A 167 -13.18 7.27 10.69
N ALA A 168 -12.21 8.17 10.51
CA ALA A 168 -12.42 9.61 10.42
C ALA A 168 -12.58 10.14 8.98
N LEU A 169 -12.13 9.40 7.96
CA LEU A 169 -12.32 9.73 6.54
C LEU A 169 -13.29 8.71 5.90
N CYS A 170 -14.41 9.19 5.39
CA CYS A 170 -15.37 8.36 4.67
C CYS A 170 -15.20 8.57 3.16
N ILE A 171 -14.68 7.56 2.45
CA ILE A 171 -14.55 7.61 0.99
C ILE A 171 -15.87 7.18 0.35
N GLU A 172 -16.35 7.99 -0.59
CA GLU A 172 -17.56 7.78 -1.38
C GLU A 172 -17.21 7.13 -2.74
N PRO A 173 -18.18 6.47 -3.42
CA PRO A 173 -17.92 5.80 -4.70
C PRO A 173 -17.48 6.69 -5.86
N SER A 174 -17.70 8.01 -5.75
CA SER A 174 -17.53 9.03 -6.80
C SER A 174 -16.19 9.77 -6.73
N THR A 175 -15.12 9.11 -6.27
CA THR A 175 -13.81 9.73 -6.00
C THR A 175 -13.87 10.94 -5.06
N ARG A 176 -14.90 11.00 -4.21
CA ARG A 176 -15.07 11.99 -3.17
C ARG A 176 -14.85 11.38 -1.80
N ALA A 177 -14.58 12.23 -0.82
CA ALA A 177 -14.55 11.81 0.57
C ALA A 177 -15.16 12.86 1.48
N ARG A 178 -15.63 12.42 2.64
CA ARG A 178 -16.07 13.28 3.73
C ARG A 178 -15.10 13.21 4.88
N TRP A 179 -14.61 14.37 5.30
CA TRP A 179 -13.71 14.53 6.43
C TRP A 179 -13.86 15.92 7.04
N GLN A 180 -13.86 15.98 8.37
CA GLN A 180 -14.11 17.21 9.15
C GLN A 180 -15.40 17.95 8.75
N GLY A 181 -16.45 17.21 8.43
CA GLY A 181 -17.73 17.80 8.00
C GLY A 181 -17.73 18.37 6.58
N ARG A 182 -16.60 18.34 5.87
CA ARG A 182 -16.45 18.83 4.49
C ARG A 182 -16.37 17.69 3.47
N SER A 183 -16.83 17.95 2.25
CA SER A 183 -16.64 17.08 1.09
C SER A 183 -15.39 17.48 0.33
N TRP A 184 -14.62 16.48 -0.09
CA TRP A 184 -13.32 16.61 -0.74
C TRP A 184 -13.29 15.79 -2.01
N GLN A 185 -12.59 16.28 -3.03
CA GLN A 185 -12.17 15.47 -4.17
C GLN A 185 -10.91 14.69 -3.80
N LEU A 186 -10.79 13.45 -4.26
CA LEU A 186 -9.61 12.63 -4.04
C LEU A 186 -8.73 12.64 -5.29
N SER A 187 -7.47 13.04 -5.12
CA SER A 187 -6.43 12.87 -6.11
C SER A 187 -5.49 11.75 -5.68
N HIS A 188 -5.29 10.76 -6.53
CA HIS A 188 -4.38 9.65 -6.24
C HIS A 188 -2.93 10.10 -6.38
N VAL A 189 -2.11 9.84 -5.35
CA VAL A 189 -0.68 10.15 -5.36
C VAL A 189 0.13 8.91 -5.74
N PRO A 190 0.73 8.87 -6.94
CA PRO A 190 1.58 7.76 -7.37
C PRO A 190 2.78 7.57 -6.45
N GLN A 191 3.27 6.32 -6.37
CA GLN A 191 4.39 5.97 -5.49
C GLN A 191 5.65 6.83 -5.71
N ARG A 192 5.94 7.23 -6.96
CA ARG A 192 7.09 8.10 -7.27
C ARG A 192 7.03 9.45 -6.52
N CYS A 193 5.82 9.98 -6.30
CA CYS A 193 5.60 11.28 -5.67
C CYS A 193 5.63 11.20 -4.13
N TRP A 194 5.67 10.00 -3.53
CA TRP A 194 5.56 9.87 -2.07
C TRP A 194 6.71 10.55 -1.31
N GLN A 195 7.92 10.53 -1.88
CA GLN A 195 9.11 11.16 -1.31
C GLN A 195 9.33 12.61 -1.77
N HIS A 196 8.56 13.07 -2.76
CA HIS A 196 8.67 14.44 -3.24
C HIS A 196 8.30 15.43 -2.13
N GLU A 197 9.15 16.42 -1.87
CA GLU A 197 8.92 17.44 -0.83
C GLU A 197 8.29 18.73 -1.37
N GLY A 198 8.23 18.89 -2.70
CA GLY A 198 7.60 20.03 -3.36
C GLY A 198 6.08 19.90 -3.47
N ARG A 199 5.48 20.95 -4.03
CA ARG A 199 4.04 21.03 -4.27
C ARG A 199 3.61 19.98 -5.31
N LEU A 200 2.44 19.39 -5.08
CA LEU A 200 1.77 18.54 -6.04
C LEU A 200 0.67 19.30 -6.77
N VAL A 201 0.48 18.99 -8.04
CA VAL A 201 -0.63 19.43 -8.88
C VAL A 201 -1.48 18.24 -9.28
N ALA A 202 -2.81 18.41 -9.27
CA ALA A 202 -3.75 17.37 -9.66
C ALA A 202 -4.16 17.53 -11.12
N HIS A 203 -4.07 16.45 -11.89
CA HIS A 203 -4.51 16.39 -13.29
C HIS A 203 -5.54 15.29 -13.46
N LEU A 204 -6.46 15.48 -14.40
CA LEU A 204 -7.33 14.39 -14.83
C LEU A 204 -6.49 13.36 -15.58
N GLY A 205 -6.62 12.10 -15.18
CA GLY A 205 -5.91 11.00 -15.78
C GLY A 205 -6.56 9.65 -15.48
N PRO A 206 -5.99 8.57 -16.02
CA PRO A 206 -6.51 7.22 -15.79
C PRO A 206 -6.16 6.73 -14.37
N VAL A 207 -7.16 6.59 -13.52
CA VAL A 207 -7.05 5.95 -12.20
C VAL A 207 -7.72 4.57 -12.28
N GLY A 208 -6.94 3.56 -12.63
CA GLY A 208 -7.46 2.23 -12.96
C GLY A 208 -8.30 2.27 -14.25
N ASP A 209 -9.53 1.77 -14.21
CA ASP A 209 -10.44 1.73 -15.36
C ASP A 209 -11.33 2.98 -15.49
N ARG A 210 -11.07 4.04 -14.71
CA ARG A 210 -11.87 5.28 -14.69
C ARG A 210 -10.99 6.51 -14.83
N ALA A 211 -11.55 7.58 -15.38
CA ALA A 211 -10.97 8.91 -15.25
C ALA A 211 -11.06 9.36 -13.78
N GLY A 212 -9.99 9.93 -13.26
CA GLY A 212 -9.90 10.47 -11.91
C GLY A 212 -8.74 11.44 -11.78
N LEU A 213 -8.62 12.10 -10.63
CA LEU A 213 -7.50 13.00 -10.37
C LEU A 213 -6.25 12.19 -9.99
N ILE A 214 -5.12 12.54 -10.60
CA ILE A 214 -3.80 12.01 -10.30
C ILE A 214 -2.91 13.18 -9.93
N SER A 215 -2.21 13.05 -8.80
CA SER A 215 -1.23 14.02 -8.36
C SER A 215 0.11 13.77 -9.03
N CYS A 216 0.75 14.84 -9.48
CA CYS A 216 2.10 14.84 -10.02
C CYS A 216 2.92 15.95 -9.37
N GLU A 217 4.24 15.82 -9.42
CA GLU A 217 5.18 16.85 -9.02
C GLU A 217 4.91 18.15 -9.81
N ASP A 218 4.84 19.29 -9.12
CA ASP A 218 4.75 20.60 -9.77
C ASP A 218 6.13 20.99 -10.31
N VAL A 219 6.30 20.87 -11.63
CA VAL A 219 7.55 21.19 -12.34
C VAL A 219 7.48 22.54 -13.08
N SER A 220 6.45 23.34 -12.84
CA SER A 220 6.27 24.65 -13.49
C SER A 220 7.49 25.56 -13.31
N THR A 221 8.02 25.64 -12.09
CA THR A 221 9.23 26.40 -11.76
C THR A 221 10.49 25.95 -12.50
N LEU A 222 10.57 24.68 -12.92
CA LEU A 222 11.67 24.20 -13.76
C LEU A 222 11.54 24.65 -15.21
N LEU A 223 10.31 24.84 -15.69
CA LEU A 223 10.02 25.29 -17.05
C LEU A 223 10.21 26.81 -17.19
N GLU A 224 9.99 27.59 -16.14
CA GLU A 224 10.23 29.05 -16.12
C GLU A 224 11.71 29.41 -16.36
N GLY A 225 12.64 28.53 -15.98
CA GLY A 225 14.07 28.71 -16.25
C GLY A 225 14.50 28.31 -17.67
N VAL A 226 13.61 27.71 -18.46
CA VAL A 226 13.87 27.35 -19.86
C VAL A 226 13.43 28.52 -20.73
N ALA A 227 14.40 29.28 -21.25
CA ALA A 227 14.13 30.38 -22.16
C ALA A 227 13.28 29.88 -23.35
N PRO A 228 12.08 30.43 -23.59
CA PRO A 228 11.21 30.01 -24.70
C PRO A 228 11.85 30.25 -26.07
N ASP A 229 12.84 31.14 -26.14
CA ASP A 229 13.56 31.49 -27.36
C ASP A 229 14.70 30.51 -27.71
N ALA A 230 15.00 29.55 -26.84
CA ALA A 230 15.81 28.39 -27.19
C ALA A 230 14.95 27.33 -27.91
N VAL A 231 14.19 27.76 -28.92
CA VAL A 231 13.56 26.84 -29.86
C VAL A 231 14.70 26.15 -30.59
N ALA A 232 15.05 24.94 -30.18
CA ALA A 232 15.83 24.05 -31.01
C ALA A 232 15.03 23.87 -32.32
N THR A 233 15.43 24.58 -33.37
CA THR A 233 14.87 24.50 -34.73
C THR A 233 15.17 23.15 -35.41
N GLY A 234 15.69 22.17 -34.66
CA GLY A 234 15.87 20.81 -35.11
C GLY A 234 14.64 19.97 -34.76
N ILE A 235 14.09 19.29 -35.76
CA ILE A 235 13.15 18.18 -35.54
C ILE A 235 13.87 17.16 -34.64
N VAL A 236 13.45 17.05 -33.38
CA VAL A 236 13.94 16.00 -32.48
C VAL A 236 13.25 14.70 -32.88
N VAL A 237 13.89 13.94 -33.78
CA VAL A 237 13.47 12.59 -34.12
C VAL A 237 13.98 11.67 -33.02
N PHE A 238 13.08 11.18 -32.16
CA PHE A 238 13.40 10.09 -31.25
C PHE A 238 13.43 8.79 -32.06
N GLU A 239 14.59 8.48 -32.64
CA GLU A 239 14.81 7.18 -33.25
C GLU A 239 14.96 6.14 -32.14
N SER A 240 14.12 5.10 -32.17
CA SER A 240 14.35 3.87 -31.42
C SER A 240 15.51 3.09 -32.07
N GLY A 241 16.71 3.65 -31.97
CA GLY A 241 17.95 3.12 -32.53
C GLY A 241 19.01 3.02 -31.43
N ALA A 242 19.66 1.87 -31.35
CA ALA A 242 20.78 1.64 -30.45
C ALA A 242 21.80 2.77 -30.53
N ALA A 243 22.36 3.17 -29.39
CA ALA A 243 23.43 4.15 -29.33
C ALA A 243 24.55 3.78 -30.34
N PRO A 244 25.08 4.71 -31.14
CA PRO A 244 26.17 4.41 -32.06
C PRO A 244 27.39 4.00 -31.25
N GLY A 245 27.74 2.72 -31.28
CA GLY A 245 28.97 2.21 -30.67
C GLY A 245 28.92 0.78 -30.18
N ASP A 246 27.77 0.29 -29.72
CA ASP A 246 27.64 -1.11 -29.29
C ASP A 246 26.51 -1.78 -30.08
N PRO A 247 26.82 -2.70 -31.02
CA PRO A 247 25.79 -3.51 -31.62
C PRO A 247 25.03 -4.23 -30.50
N LEU A 248 23.70 -4.10 -30.50
CA LEU A 248 22.88 -4.85 -29.55
C LEU A 248 23.23 -6.33 -29.69
N PRO A 249 23.50 -7.02 -28.57
CA PRO A 249 23.84 -8.43 -28.61
C PRO A 249 22.70 -9.19 -29.30
N SER A 250 23.05 -10.12 -30.16
CA SER A 250 22.04 -10.88 -30.91
C SER A 250 21.09 -11.60 -29.93
N MET A 251 19.88 -11.93 -30.38
CA MET A 251 18.94 -12.71 -29.55
C MET A 251 19.54 -14.03 -29.06
N ASP A 252 20.46 -14.62 -29.84
CA ASP A 252 21.19 -15.82 -29.46
C ASP A 252 22.25 -15.54 -28.39
N GLU A 253 22.92 -14.40 -28.47
CA GLU A 253 23.86 -13.94 -27.46
C GLU A 253 23.17 -13.61 -26.13
N PHE A 254 21.95 -13.06 -26.19
CA PHE A 254 21.08 -12.83 -25.05
C PHE A 254 20.62 -14.15 -24.41
N ARG A 255 20.24 -15.14 -25.22
CA ARG A 255 19.90 -16.50 -24.76
C ARG A 255 21.12 -17.20 -24.13
N ALA A 256 22.30 -17.05 -24.72
CA ALA A 256 23.54 -17.62 -24.19
C ALA A 256 23.97 -16.96 -22.86
N ARG A 257 23.84 -15.64 -22.70
CA ARG A 257 24.07 -14.96 -21.40
C ARG A 257 23.11 -15.46 -20.32
N ARG A 258 21.83 -15.67 -20.66
CA ARG A 258 20.83 -16.20 -19.73
C ARG A 258 21.14 -17.64 -19.30
N ALA A 259 21.51 -18.50 -20.25
CA ALA A 259 21.90 -19.88 -19.98
C ALA A 259 23.14 -19.97 -19.07
N ARG A 260 24.14 -19.10 -19.27
CA ARG A 260 25.32 -19.01 -18.39
C ARG A 260 25.00 -18.50 -16.98
N GLY A 261 24.08 -17.53 -16.87
CA GLY A 261 23.63 -17.02 -15.57
C GLY A 261 22.86 -18.06 -14.75
N ASP A 262 22.03 -18.88 -15.39
CA ASP A 262 21.31 -19.95 -14.72
C ASP A 262 22.24 -21.14 -14.34
N ALA A 263 23.28 -21.41 -15.13
CA ALA A 263 24.31 -22.41 -14.78
C ALA A 263 25.14 -21.97 -13.56
N GLY A 264 25.60 -20.72 -13.52
CA GLY A 264 26.35 -20.18 -12.37
C GLY A 264 25.53 -20.12 -11.08
N ARG A 265 24.23 -19.83 -11.18
CA ARG A 265 23.32 -19.84 -10.02
C ARG A 265 23.05 -21.25 -9.49
N SER A 266 23.11 -22.26 -10.36
CA SER A 266 22.97 -23.66 -9.97
C SER A 266 24.21 -24.19 -9.25
N GLU A 267 25.41 -23.77 -9.65
CA GLU A 267 26.67 -24.12 -8.95
C GLU A 267 26.81 -23.42 -7.58
N GLU A 268 26.38 -22.16 -7.46
CA GLU A 268 26.42 -21.41 -6.20
C GLU A 268 25.45 -22.00 -5.14
N LEU A 269 24.35 -22.61 -5.58
CA LEU A 269 23.42 -23.34 -4.72
C LEU A 269 23.87 -24.79 -4.43
N ALA A 270 24.75 -25.38 -5.26
CA ALA A 270 25.29 -26.72 -5.05
C ALA A 270 26.53 -26.75 -4.13
N MET A 271 27.33 -25.67 -4.11
CA MET A 271 28.48 -25.53 -3.23
C MET A 271 28.10 -24.81 -1.94
N GLY A 272 27.46 -25.54 -1.02
CA GLY A 272 27.19 -25.10 0.35
C GLY A 272 28.47 -24.79 1.13
N ARG A 273 29.09 -23.63 0.89
CA ARG A 273 30.19 -23.13 1.71
C ARG A 273 29.62 -22.52 2.99
N ARG A 274 29.66 -23.33 4.04
CA ARG A 274 29.53 -22.90 5.44
C ARG A 274 30.54 -21.78 5.72
N TRP A 275 30.07 -20.55 5.77
CA TRP A 275 30.84 -19.41 6.23
C TRP A 275 31.23 -19.65 7.70
N LYS A 276 32.53 -19.83 7.98
CA LYS A 276 33.07 -19.80 9.34
C LYS A 276 33.61 -18.38 9.59
N PRO A 277 33.14 -17.66 10.62
CA PRO A 277 33.75 -16.39 10.96
C PRO A 277 35.20 -16.60 11.44
N PRO A 278 36.11 -15.67 11.14
CA PRO A 278 37.48 -15.71 11.65
C PRO A 278 37.46 -15.59 13.18
N LYS A 279 38.27 -16.41 13.85
CA LYS A 279 38.48 -16.33 15.30
C LYS A 279 39.15 -14.99 15.61
N GLY A 280 38.55 -14.23 16.53
CA GLY A 280 39.12 -12.98 17.04
C GLY A 280 40.52 -13.22 17.61
N GLY A 281 41.45 -12.35 17.22
CA GLY A 281 42.69 -12.17 17.96
C GLY A 281 42.41 -11.34 19.20
N ASP A 282 42.93 -11.80 20.33
CA ASP A 282 42.88 -11.09 21.61
C ASP A 282 43.60 -9.73 21.52
N PRO A 283 43.09 -8.70 22.22
CA PRO A 283 43.79 -7.43 22.36
C PRO A 283 44.93 -7.59 23.37
N SER A 284 46.14 -7.26 22.94
CA SER A 284 47.24 -6.82 23.83
C SER A 284 47.34 -5.30 23.79
#